data_AF-A0A351DEI2-F1
#
_entry.id   AF-A0A351DEI2-F1
#
_cell.length_a   1.000
_cell.length_b   1.000
_cell.length_c   1.000
_cell.angle_alpha   90.00
_cell.angle_beta   90.00
_cell.angle_gamma   90.00
#
_symmetry.space_group_name_H-M   'P 1'
#
loop_
_entity.id
_entity.type
_entity.pdbx_description
1 polymer ?
#
loop_
_entity_poly.entity_id
_entity_poly.type
_entity_poly.pdbx_seq_one_letter_code
_entity_poly.pdbx_strand_id
1 'polypeptide(L)'
;ALGSAALDLCSVADGTFDGFADFSSGLALWDYAGAALVCSESGVVISETDGTKLDFGNLLKSPSSRIRLLAAGTPPLHENLIDSVDV
;
A
#
# COMPACT_ATOMS: atom_id res chain seq x y z
N ALA A 1 12.01 -11.49 -9.18
CA ALA A 1 10.82 -11.31 -10.04
C ALA A 1 9.84 -10.44 -9.27
N LEU A 2 9.31 -9.40 -9.90
CA LEU A 2 8.29 -8.51 -9.33
C LEU A 2 6.94 -8.78 -10.01
N GLY A 3 5.83 -8.37 -9.39
CA GLY A 3 4.49 -8.51 -10.00
C GLY A 3 3.44 -9.12 -9.07
N SER A 4 3.67 -9.12 -7.76
CA SER A 4 2.68 -9.52 -6.77
C SER A 4 2.64 -8.45 -5.69
N ALA A 5 1.54 -7.67 -5.65
CA ALA A 5 1.40 -6.59 -4.68
C ALA A 5 1.61 -7.07 -3.23
N ALA A 6 1.08 -8.24 -2.87
CA ALA A 6 1.30 -8.82 -1.55
C ALA A 6 2.78 -9.07 -1.24
N LEU A 7 3.53 -9.67 -2.18
CA LEU A 7 4.96 -9.94 -1.97
C LEU A 7 5.76 -8.63 -1.94
N ASP A 8 5.48 -7.72 -2.86
CA ASP A 8 6.19 -6.46 -3.00
C ASP A 8 5.97 -5.57 -1.76
N LEU A 9 4.75 -5.57 -1.17
CA LEU A 9 4.45 -4.92 0.12
C LEU A 9 5.20 -5.57 1.29
N CYS A 10 5.27 -6.91 1.34
CA CYS A 10 6.07 -7.59 2.36
C CYS A 10 7.56 -7.27 2.25
N SER A 11 8.08 -7.05 1.03
CA SER A 11 9.45 -6.57 0.82
C SER A 11 9.66 -5.13 1.30
N VAL A 12 8.61 -4.30 1.38
CA VAL A 12 8.71 -3.02 2.10
C VAL A 12 8.78 -3.25 3.61
N ALA A 13 7.97 -4.18 4.13
CA ALA A 13 7.93 -4.49 5.55
C ALA A 13 9.23 -5.12 6.10
N ASP A 14 9.92 -5.93 5.29
CA ASP A 14 11.21 -6.51 5.69
C ASP A 14 12.43 -5.60 5.42
N GLY A 15 12.21 -4.42 4.83
CA GLY A 15 13.24 -3.43 4.51
C GLY A 15 14.04 -3.72 3.23
N THR A 16 13.62 -4.69 2.41
CA THR A 16 14.20 -4.92 1.08
C THR A 16 13.88 -3.78 0.12
N PHE A 17 12.69 -3.19 0.22
CA PHE A 17 12.27 -2.00 -0.53
C PHE A 17 11.96 -0.85 0.42
N ASP A 18 12.29 0.38 0.00
CA ASP A 18 11.95 1.58 0.78
C ASP A 18 10.47 1.97 0.63
N GLY A 19 9.85 1.60 -0.50
CA GLY A 19 8.44 1.88 -0.76
C GLY A 19 7.85 1.13 -1.95
N PHE A 20 6.54 1.24 -2.08
CA PHE A 20 5.70 0.62 -3.11
C PHE A 20 4.61 1.62 -3.52
N ALA A 21 4.33 1.72 -4.82
CA ALA A 21 3.22 2.51 -5.34
C ALA A 21 2.55 1.77 -6.51
N ASP A 22 1.22 1.66 -6.47
CA ASP A 22 0.42 1.06 -7.52
C ASP A 22 -0.14 2.13 -8.47
N PHE A 23 0.35 2.15 -9.70
CA PHE A 23 -0.14 3.02 -10.78
C PHE A 23 -1.09 2.32 -11.75
N SER A 24 -1.57 1.11 -11.42
CA SER A 24 -2.48 0.34 -12.26
C SER A 24 -3.94 0.83 -12.16
N SER A 25 -4.89 0.03 -12.64
CA SER A 25 -6.32 0.25 -12.41
C SER A 25 -6.77 0.04 -10.95
N GLY A 26 -5.85 -0.30 -10.06
CA GLY A 26 -6.10 -0.56 -8.65
C GLY A 26 -6.14 -2.05 -8.32
N LEU A 27 -5.92 -2.34 -7.04
CA LEU A 27 -5.84 -3.66 -6.43
C LEU A 27 -7.15 -4.00 -5.71
N ALA A 28 -7.58 -5.25 -5.80
CA ALA A 28 -8.70 -5.75 -5.00
C ALA A 28 -8.26 -5.94 -3.55
N LEU A 29 -9.22 -5.95 -2.61
CA LEU A 29 -8.91 -6.15 -1.19
C LEU A 29 -8.05 -7.39 -0.93
N TRP A 30 -8.33 -8.50 -1.63
CA TRP A 30 -7.58 -9.75 -1.48
C TRP A 30 -6.15 -9.70 -2.03
N ASP A 31 -5.82 -8.75 -2.91
CA ASP A 31 -4.48 -8.62 -3.49
C ASP A 31 -3.46 -8.05 -2.49
N TYR A 32 -3.93 -7.35 -1.44
CA TYR A 32 -3.07 -6.64 -0.49
C TYR A 32 -3.43 -6.82 0.99
N ALA A 33 -4.64 -7.26 1.36
CA ALA A 33 -5.09 -7.26 2.76
C ALA A 33 -4.14 -8.02 3.70
N GLY A 34 -3.60 -9.16 3.26
CA GLY A 34 -2.64 -9.92 4.05
C GLY A 34 -1.34 -9.16 4.29
N ALA A 35 -0.77 -8.56 3.25
CA ALA A 35 0.47 -7.79 3.36
C ALA A 35 0.26 -6.47 4.11
N ALA A 36 -0.91 -5.85 4.00
CA ALA A 36 -1.23 -4.63 4.74
C ALA A 36 -1.25 -4.85 6.26
N LEU A 37 -1.69 -6.02 6.72
CA LEU A 37 -1.55 -6.42 8.13
C LEU A 37 -0.07 -6.56 8.54
N VAL A 38 0.77 -7.15 7.68
CA VAL A 38 2.21 -7.26 7.93
C VAL A 38 2.84 -5.86 8.03
N CYS A 39 2.51 -4.97 7.09
CA CYS A 39 2.99 -3.59 7.07
C CYS A 39 2.61 -2.85 8.36
N SER A 40 1.36 -2.98 8.85
CA SER A 40 0.91 -2.30 10.06
C SER A 40 1.66 -2.73 11.32
N GLU A 41 2.09 -4.00 11.39
CA GLU A 41 2.88 -4.52 12.51
C GLU A 41 4.38 -4.22 12.37
N SER A 42 4.84 -3.83 11.17
CA SER A 42 6.26 -3.59 10.87
C SER A 42 6.62 -2.09 10.88
N GLY A 43 5.65 -1.21 11.17
CA GLY A 43 5.85 0.24 11.17
C GLY A 43 5.86 0.90 9.78
N VAL A 44 5.56 0.14 8.74
CA VAL A 44 5.37 0.67 7.38
C VAL A 44 4.10 1.51 7.32
N VAL A 45 4.18 2.68 6.70
CA VAL A 45 3.01 3.54 6.46
C VAL A 45 2.37 3.11 5.16
N ILE A 46 1.07 2.77 5.19
CA ILE A 46 0.30 2.36 4.02
C ILE A 46 -0.98 3.19 3.88
N SER A 47 -1.28 3.64 2.67
CA SER A 47 -2.46 4.43 2.32
C SER A 47 -2.89 4.17 0.89
N GLU A 48 -3.99 4.79 0.47
CA GLU A 48 -4.22 5.04 -0.95
C GLU A 48 -3.21 6.06 -1.49
N THR A 49 -3.04 6.10 -2.81
CA THR A 49 -2.12 7.03 -3.48
C THR A 49 -2.46 8.51 -3.26
N ASP A 50 -3.71 8.83 -2.92
CA ASP A 50 -4.17 10.18 -2.58
C ASP A 50 -3.97 10.53 -1.09
N GLY A 51 -3.31 9.66 -0.33
CA GLY A 51 -3.10 9.81 1.11
C GLY A 51 -4.26 9.35 1.99
N THR A 52 -5.36 8.86 1.41
CA THR A 52 -6.48 8.32 2.19
C THR A 52 -6.02 7.10 2.99
N LYS A 53 -6.23 7.12 4.31
CA LYS A 53 -5.90 5.99 5.18
C LYS A 53 -6.77 4.79 4.85
N LEU A 54 -6.19 3.60 4.92
CA LEU A 54 -6.94 2.36 4.74
C LEU A 54 -7.97 2.18 5.86
N ASP A 55 -9.24 2.11 5.48
CA ASP A 55 -10.35 1.75 6.37
C ASP A 55 -10.86 0.35 6.01
N PHE A 56 -10.29 -0.67 6.65
CA PHE A 56 -10.71 -2.06 6.43
C PHE A 56 -12.19 -2.31 6.75
N GLY A 57 -12.77 -1.58 7.71
CA GLY A 57 -14.19 -1.71 8.04
C GLY A 57 -15.11 -1.29 6.90
N ASN A 58 -14.72 -0.24 6.17
CA ASN A 58 -15.43 0.19 4.96
C ASN A 58 -15.06 -0.66 3.74
N LEU A 59 -13.80 -1.01 3.54
CA LEU A 59 -13.34 -1.85 2.42
C LEU A 59 -13.99 -3.24 2.44
N LEU A 60 -14.21 -3.83 3.62
CA LEU A 60 -14.90 -5.11 3.76
C LEU A 60 -16.37 -5.09 3.33
N LYS A 61 -17.02 -3.91 3.29
CA LYS A 61 -18.40 -3.78 2.76
C LYS A 61 -18.44 -3.83 1.23
N SER A 62 -17.30 -3.55 0.58
CA SER A 62 -17.16 -3.51 -0.87
C SER A 62 -15.85 -4.21 -1.29
N PRO A 63 -15.68 -5.52 -1.04
CA PRO A 63 -14.40 -6.21 -1.23
C PRO A 63 -13.92 -6.25 -2.69
N SER A 64 -14.84 -6.02 -3.64
CA SER A 64 -14.55 -5.89 -5.07
C SER A 64 -14.15 -4.47 -5.50
N SER A 65 -14.05 -3.50 -4.58
CA SER A 65 -13.48 -2.20 -4.91
C SER A 65 -12.03 -2.35 -5.39
N ARG A 66 -11.56 -1.35 -6.13
CA ARG A 66 -10.16 -1.26 -6.57
C ARG A 66 -9.60 0.05 -6.04
N ILE A 67 -8.51 -0.06 -5.29
CA ILE A 67 -7.79 1.09 -4.77
C ILE A 67 -6.34 1.03 -5.23
N ARG A 68 -5.72 2.20 -5.41
CA ARG A 68 -4.29 2.30 -5.70
C ARG A 68 -3.56 2.49 -4.39
N LEU A 69 -2.63 1.62 -4.09
CA LEU A 69 -1.89 1.64 -2.82
C LEU A 69 -0.58 2.37 -2.93
N LEU A 70 -0.19 2.97 -1.81
CA LEU A 70 1.12 3.53 -1.58
C LEU A 70 1.60 3.07 -0.20
N ALA A 71 2.82 2.54 -0.14
CA ALA A 71 3.46 2.12 1.09
C ALA A 71 4.90 2.64 1.16
N ALA A 72 5.35 3.03 2.34
CA ALA A 72 6.71 3.49 2.57
C ALA A 72 7.21 3.07 3.95
N GLY A 73 8.49 2.69 4.02
CA GLY A 73 9.16 2.27 5.26
C GLY A 73 9.31 3.38 6.29
N THR A 74 9.15 4.66 5.90
CA THR A 74 9.19 5.79 6.83
C THR A 74 8.10 6.83 6.53
N PRO A 75 7.59 7.55 7.54
CA PRO A 75 6.64 8.64 7.32
C PRO A 75 7.13 9.76 6.37
N PRO A 76 8.39 10.24 6.47
CA PRO A 76 8.87 11.27 5.54
C PRO A 76 8.91 10.78 4.08
N LEU A 77 9.24 9.51 3.85
CA LEU A 77 9.21 8.96 2.48
C LEU A 77 7.77 8.85 1.97
N HIS A 78 6.84 8.42 2.83
CA HIS A 78 5.41 8.34 2.50
C HIS A 78 4.86 9.69 2.03
N GLU A 79 5.13 10.76 2.78
CA GLU A 79 4.75 12.13 2.42
C GLU A 79 5.36 12.56 1.07
N ASN A 80 6.66 12.37 0.88
CA ASN A 80 7.33 12.71 -0.38
C ASN A 80 6.77 11.94 -1.58
N LEU A 81 6.39 10.67 -1.40
CA LEU A 81 5.83 9.85 -2.46
C LEU A 81 4.42 10.32 -2.82
N ILE A 82 3.58 10.69 -1.85
CA ILE A 82 2.24 11.27 -2.13
C ILE A 82 2.37 12.52 -3.02
N ASP A 83 3.24 13.46 -2.63
CA ASP A 83 3.46 14.69 -3.39
C ASP A 83 3.97 14.42 -4.82
N SER A 84 4.60 13.27 -5.06
CA SER A 84 5.16 12.87 -6.34
C SER A 84 4.18 12.10 -7.25
N VAL A 85 3.06 11.60 -6.71
CA VAL A 85 2.09 10.76 -7.43
C VAL A 85 1.06 11.60 -8.20
N ASP A 86 0.96 12.90 -7.92
CA ASP A 86 0.06 13.86 -8.57
C ASP A 86 0.59 14.46 -9.90
N VAL A 87 1.61 13.87 -10.53
CA VAL A 87 2.23 14.32 -11.80
C VAL A 87 1.83 13.44 -12.99
#